data_AF-A0A522DN85-F1
#
_entry.id   AF-A0A522DN85-F1
#
_cell.length_a   1.000
_cell.length_b   1.000
_cell.length_c   1.000
_cell.angle_alpha   90.00
_cell.angle_beta   90.00
_cell.angle_gamma   90.00
#
_symmetry.space_group_name_H-M   'P 1'
#
loop_
_entity.id
_entity.type
_entity.pdbx_description
1 polymer ?
#
loop_
_entity_poly.entity_id
_entity_poly.type
_entity_poly.pdbx_seq_one_letter_code
_entity_poly.pdbx_strand_id
1 'polypeptide(L)'
;MDWRDYLDSHNPVAGALMTKMAVALQDRVRVKAECLRLLVTLKLDPARTRFISGFIDTYLRLSREETELFDALLKTEIPLTEQEKIMELTTSWKEEGLQQGMQKGLQQGLQQGLQQGETTALKRLLTRRFNTIPPEVLMRIEQAVPGQLETWIENTLDAATLEDVFKDH
;
A
#
# COMPACT_ATOMS: atom_id res chain seq x y z
N MET A 1 12.35 -30.26 6.30
CA MET A 1 11.56 -30.42 5.07
C MET A 1 12.22 -29.49 4.06
N ASP A 2 12.84 -30.03 3.02
CA ASP A 2 13.65 -29.26 2.05
C ASP A 2 12.73 -28.70 0.96
N TRP A 3 12.93 -27.45 0.56
CA TRP A 3 12.15 -26.83 -0.51
C TRP A 3 12.43 -27.50 -1.86
N ARG A 4 13.61 -28.12 -2.04
CA ARG A 4 14.01 -28.83 -3.25
C ARG A 4 13.07 -29.99 -3.61
N ASP A 5 12.44 -30.60 -2.61
CA ASP A 5 11.51 -31.73 -2.80
C ASP A 5 10.22 -31.33 -3.56
N TYR A 6 9.99 -30.03 -3.75
CA TYR A 6 8.76 -29.48 -4.33
C TYR A 6 8.95 -28.90 -5.74
N LEU A 7 10.16 -28.96 -6.29
CA LEU A 7 10.50 -28.39 -7.60
C LEU A 7 9.70 -29.02 -8.75
N ASP A 8 9.45 -30.32 -8.69
CA ASP A 8 8.69 -31.05 -9.72
C ASP A 8 7.19 -31.18 -9.39
N SER A 9 6.73 -30.49 -8.34
CA SER A 9 5.35 -30.62 -7.89
C SER A 9 4.38 -29.94 -8.87
N HIS A 10 3.30 -30.62 -9.22
CA HIS A 10 2.22 -30.05 -10.04
C HIS A 10 1.23 -29.23 -9.19
N ASN A 11 1.64 -28.78 -8.00
CA ASN A 11 0.78 -28.09 -7.04
C ASN A 11 1.13 -26.60 -6.98
N PRO A 12 0.23 -25.69 -7.37
CA PRO A 12 0.49 -24.25 -7.36
C PRO A 12 0.77 -23.67 -5.97
N VAL A 13 0.28 -24.33 -4.92
CA VAL A 13 0.51 -23.92 -3.53
C VAL A 13 1.92 -24.27 -3.07
N ALA A 14 2.61 -25.20 -3.75
CA ALA A 14 3.98 -25.56 -3.41
C ALA A 14 4.94 -24.37 -3.57
N GLY A 15 4.75 -23.53 -4.61
CA GLY A 15 5.50 -22.28 -4.78
C GLY A 15 5.36 -21.32 -3.58
N ALA A 16 4.14 -21.16 -3.06
CA ALA A 16 3.90 -20.35 -1.86
C ALA A 16 4.40 -21.01 -0.56
N LEU A 17 4.35 -22.34 -0.46
CA LEU A 17 4.82 -23.05 0.72
C LEU A 17 6.35 -23.07 0.80
N MET A 18 7.05 -23.20 -0.33
CA MET A 18 8.52 -23.14 -0.40
C MET A 18 9.07 -21.84 0.21
N THR A 19 8.41 -20.69 0.02
CA THR A 19 8.86 -19.42 0.62
C THR A 19 8.71 -19.37 2.13
N LYS A 20 7.84 -20.20 2.71
CA LYS A 20 7.60 -20.30 4.16
C LYS A 20 8.43 -21.41 4.83
N MET A 21 9.03 -22.30 4.04
CA MET A 21 9.89 -23.38 4.53
C MET A 21 11.31 -22.86 4.75
N ALA A 22 11.61 -22.37 5.96
CA ALA A 22 12.95 -21.99 6.48
C ALA A 22 14.07 -21.89 5.42
N VAL A 23 13.95 -20.91 4.51
CA VAL A 23 14.86 -20.76 3.37
C VAL A 23 16.18 -20.19 3.88
N ALA A 24 17.28 -20.92 3.67
CA ALA A 24 18.61 -20.41 3.98
C ALA A 24 18.90 -19.14 3.16
N LEU A 25 19.60 -18.17 3.75
CA LEU A 25 19.87 -16.87 3.09
C LEU A 25 20.46 -17.03 1.68
N GLN A 26 21.40 -17.96 1.53
CA GLN A 26 22.06 -18.28 0.26
C GLN A 26 21.12 -18.87 -0.81
N ASP A 27 20.02 -19.52 -0.40
CA ASP A 27 19.09 -20.19 -1.32
C ASP A 27 17.95 -19.24 -1.77
N ARG A 28 17.80 -18.06 -1.15
CA ARG A 28 16.66 -17.15 -1.37
C ARG A 28 16.44 -16.79 -2.84
N VAL A 29 17.52 -16.44 -3.55
CA VAL A 29 17.46 -16.08 -4.97
C VAL A 29 17.00 -17.26 -5.82
N ARG A 30 17.57 -18.44 -5.55
CA ARG A 30 17.24 -19.70 -6.24
C ARG A 30 15.78 -20.08 -6.00
N VAL A 31 15.34 -20.07 -4.74
CA VAL A 31 13.95 -20.37 -4.36
C VAL A 31 12.99 -19.43 -5.07
N LYS A 32 13.28 -18.12 -5.11
CA LYS A 32 12.39 -17.17 -5.78
C LYS A 32 12.25 -17.47 -7.28
N ALA A 33 13.36 -17.76 -7.95
CA ALA A 33 13.36 -18.08 -9.38
C ALA A 33 12.55 -19.34 -9.67
N GLU A 34 12.74 -20.39 -8.88
CA GLU A 34 12.01 -21.65 -9.07
C GLU A 34 10.52 -21.52 -8.71
N CYS A 35 10.16 -20.75 -7.68
CA CYS A 35 8.76 -20.48 -7.35
C CYS A 35 8.03 -19.76 -8.50
N LEU A 36 8.67 -18.74 -9.07
CA LEU A 36 8.09 -17.97 -10.19
C LEU A 36 8.07 -18.77 -11.48
N ARG A 37 9.11 -19.56 -11.74
CA ARG A 37 9.16 -20.50 -12.86
C ARG A 37 8.04 -21.52 -12.76
N LEU A 38 7.87 -22.16 -11.61
CA LEU A 38 6.79 -23.11 -11.35
C LEU A 38 5.42 -22.48 -11.61
N LEU A 39 5.19 -21.25 -11.15
CA LEU A 39 3.95 -20.50 -11.42
C LEU A 39 3.68 -20.33 -12.91
N VAL A 40 4.70 -19.95 -13.69
CA VAL A 40 4.61 -19.78 -15.13
C VAL A 40 4.34 -21.12 -15.84
N THR A 41 4.99 -22.20 -15.40
CA THR A 41 4.81 -23.55 -15.98
C THR A 41 3.42 -24.11 -15.71
N LEU A 42 2.85 -23.83 -14.54
CA LEU A 42 1.51 -24.32 -14.15
C LEU A 42 0.36 -23.64 -14.93
N LYS A 43 0.62 -22.54 -15.66
CA LYS A 43 -0.36 -21.84 -16.52
C LYS A 43 -1.71 -21.61 -15.83
N LEU A 44 -1.66 -21.12 -14.59
CA LEU A 44 -2.87 -20.80 -13.82
C LEU A 44 -3.61 -19.61 -14.44
N ASP A 45 -4.86 -19.43 -14.04
CA ASP A 45 -5.60 -18.23 -14.40
C ASP A 45 -4.91 -16.96 -13.85
N PRO A 46 -5.08 -15.79 -14.51
CA PRO A 46 -4.37 -14.58 -14.14
C PRO A 46 -4.57 -14.16 -12.68
N ALA A 47 -5.75 -14.41 -12.10
CA ALA A 47 -6.04 -14.02 -10.72
C ALA A 47 -5.25 -14.88 -9.72
N ARG A 48 -5.22 -16.20 -9.92
CA ARG A 48 -4.41 -17.11 -9.08
C ARG A 48 -2.92 -16.88 -9.23
N THR A 49 -2.44 -16.67 -10.46
CA THR A 49 -1.02 -16.36 -10.71
C THR A 49 -0.59 -15.11 -9.98
N ARG A 50 -1.39 -14.03 -10.06
CA ARG A 50 -1.14 -12.77 -9.33
C ARG A 50 -1.14 -12.98 -7.82
N PHE A 51 -2.15 -13.69 -7.29
CA PHE A 51 -2.26 -13.93 -5.85
C PHE A 51 -1.04 -14.67 -5.28
N ILE A 52 -0.60 -15.75 -5.95
CA ILE A 52 0.54 -16.55 -5.48
C ILE A 52 1.87 -15.80 -5.68
N SER A 53 2.03 -15.08 -6.80
CA SER A 53 3.20 -14.23 -7.03
C SER A 53 3.34 -13.16 -5.93
N GLY A 54 2.26 -12.47 -5.59
CA GLY A 54 2.26 -11.47 -4.51
C GLY A 54 2.59 -12.08 -3.14
N PHE A 55 2.15 -13.31 -2.88
CA PHE A 55 2.53 -14.05 -1.68
C PHE A 55 4.04 -14.33 -1.66
N ILE A 56 4.62 -14.81 -2.77
CA ILE A 56 6.06 -15.05 -2.89
C ILE A 56 6.86 -13.77 -2.63
N ASP A 57 6.47 -12.64 -3.22
CA ASP A 57 7.16 -11.36 -3.02
C ASP A 57 7.09 -10.84 -1.59
N THR A 58 5.97 -11.08 -0.90
CA THR A 58 5.77 -10.63 0.48
C THR A 58 6.65 -11.40 1.45
N TYR A 59 6.75 -12.71 1.30
CA TYR A 59 7.50 -13.57 2.22
C TYR A 59 8.98 -13.74 1.83
N LEU A 60 9.31 -13.56 0.55
CA LEU A 60 10.67 -13.68 0.01
C LEU A 60 11.11 -12.37 -0.67
N ARG A 61 11.21 -11.33 0.16
CA ARG A 61 11.69 -10.01 -0.26
C ARG A 61 13.20 -10.03 -0.47
N LEU A 62 13.63 -9.90 -1.70
CA LEU A 62 15.05 -9.84 -2.05
C LEU A 62 15.63 -8.44 -1.72
N SER A 63 16.88 -8.41 -1.26
CA SER A 63 17.69 -7.18 -1.20
C SER A 63 18.04 -6.69 -2.61
N ARG A 64 18.69 -5.53 -2.69
CA ARG A 64 19.17 -5.01 -3.98
C ARG A 64 20.17 -5.97 -4.62
N GLU A 65 21.13 -6.43 -3.84
CA GLU A 65 22.17 -7.38 -4.27
C GLU A 65 21.56 -8.72 -4.70
N GLU A 66 20.61 -9.24 -3.92
CA GLU A 66 19.88 -10.47 -4.27
C GLU A 66 19.03 -10.29 -5.53
N THR A 67 18.49 -9.10 -5.79
CA THR A 67 17.71 -8.80 -7.01
C THR A 67 18.63 -8.81 -8.25
N GLU A 68 19.82 -8.25 -8.15
CA GLU A 68 20.81 -8.29 -9.24
C GLU A 68 21.24 -9.73 -9.55
N LEU A 69 21.44 -10.55 -8.50
CA LEU A 69 21.72 -11.98 -8.64
C LEU A 69 20.53 -12.74 -9.24
N PHE A 70 19.30 -12.39 -8.87
CA PHE A 70 18.09 -12.96 -9.43
C PHE A 70 17.97 -12.68 -10.92
N ASP A 71 18.16 -11.42 -11.35
CA ASP A 71 18.13 -11.04 -12.76
C ASP A 71 19.23 -11.73 -13.56
N ALA A 72 20.42 -11.91 -12.97
CA ALA A 72 21.50 -12.67 -13.59
C ALA A 72 21.13 -14.15 -13.75
N LEU A 73 20.61 -14.78 -12.69
CA LEU A 73 20.17 -16.18 -12.70
C LEU A 73 19.09 -16.42 -13.75
N LEU A 74 18.08 -15.55 -13.83
CA LEU A 74 17.02 -15.66 -14.83
C LEU A 74 17.57 -15.66 -16.27
N LYS A 75 18.63 -14.87 -16.54
CA LYS A 75 19.25 -14.80 -17.88
C LYS A 75 20.12 -16.02 -18.21
N THR A 76 20.69 -16.67 -17.20
CA THR A 76 21.66 -17.76 -17.40
C THR A 76 21.05 -19.14 -17.30
N GLU A 77 20.05 -19.33 -16.43
CA GLU A 77 19.56 -20.66 -16.06
C GLU A 77 18.13 -20.94 -16.52
N ILE A 78 17.35 -19.92 -16.91
CA ILE A 78 15.93 -20.06 -17.24
C ILE A 78 15.73 -19.89 -18.76
N PRO A 79 14.92 -20.74 -19.41
CA PRO A 79 14.60 -20.57 -20.82
C PRO A 79 13.94 -19.21 -21.11
N LEU A 80 14.28 -18.59 -22.25
CA LEU A 80 13.79 -17.26 -22.62
C LEU A 80 12.26 -17.13 -22.58
N THR A 81 11.53 -18.18 -22.97
CA THR A 81 10.06 -18.23 -22.97
C THR A 81 9.44 -18.20 -21.58
N GLU A 82 10.15 -18.71 -20.57
CA GLU A 82 9.74 -18.65 -19.16
C GLU A 82 10.22 -17.33 -18.54
N GLN A 83 11.43 -16.88 -18.88
CA GLN A 83 12.01 -15.62 -18.44
C GLN A 83 11.09 -14.42 -18.74
N GLU A 84 10.61 -14.28 -19.98
CA GLU A 84 9.75 -13.17 -20.39
C GLU A 84 8.48 -13.09 -19.53
N LYS A 85 7.86 -14.24 -19.27
CA LYS A 85 6.64 -14.34 -18.45
C LYS A 85 6.91 -14.03 -16.98
N ILE A 86 8.03 -14.50 -16.43
CA ILE A 86 8.44 -14.15 -15.07
C ILE A 86 8.64 -12.64 -14.96
N MET A 87 9.32 -12.01 -15.94
CA MET A 87 9.52 -10.56 -15.96
C MET A 87 8.20 -9.79 -16.05
N GLU A 88 7.25 -10.25 -16.89
CA GLU A 88 5.91 -9.66 -16.98
C GLU A 88 5.18 -9.71 -15.64
N LEU A 89 5.16 -10.87 -14.98
CA LEU A 89 4.53 -11.04 -13.66
C LEU A 89 5.11 -10.10 -12.60
N THR A 90 6.45 -10.00 -12.54
CA THR A 90 7.13 -9.21 -11.53
C THR A 90 6.98 -7.70 -11.78
N THR A 91 6.91 -7.30 -13.05
CA THR A 91 6.78 -5.88 -13.44
C THR A 91 5.35 -5.38 -13.25
N SER A 92 4.35 -6.13 -13.72
CA SER A 92 2.93 -5.77 -13.61
C SER A 92 2.50 -5.57 -12.17
N TRP A 93 2.91 -6.47 -11.26
CA TRP A 93 2.60 -6.35 -9.84
C TRP A 93 3.22 -5.10 -9.20
N LYS A 94 4.47 -4.79 -9.53
CA LYS A 94 5.19 -3.62 -9.02
C LYS A 94 4.53 -2.31 -9.46
N GLU A 95 4.11 -2.23 -10.72
CA GLU A 95 3.41 -1.08 -11.27
C GLU A 95 2.04 -0.88 -10.62
N GLU A 96 1.24 -1.94 -10.50
CA GLU A 96 -0.07 -1.90 -9.82
C GLU A 96 0.08 -1.46 -8.35
N GLY A 97 1.05 -2.02 -7.62
CA GLY A 97 1.32 -1.66 -6.24
C GLY A 97 1.73 -0.19 -6.08
N LEU A 98 2.55 0.32 -7.00
CA LEU A 98 2.95 1.73 -7.02
C LEU A 98 1.76 2.64 -7.30
N GLN A 99 0.93 2.31 -8.28
CA GLN A 99 -0.28 3.08 -8.62
C GLN A 99 -1.26 3.12 -7.45
N GLN A 100 -1.54 1.98 -6.82
CA GLN A 100 -2.42 1.92 -5.65
C GLN A 100 -1.85 2.70 -4.47
N GLY A 101 -0.54 2.59 -4.23
CA GLY A 101 0.15 3.36 -3.18
C GLY A 101 0.05 4.86 -3.42
N MET A 102 0.27 5.30 -4.67
CA MET A 102 0.15 6.70 -5.05
C MET A 102 -1.28 7.23 -4.93
N GLN A 103 -2.27 6.46 -5.36
CA GLN A 103 -3.69 6.84 -5.22
C GLN A 103 -4.09 6.98 -3.75
N LYS A 104 -3.74 6.01 -2.90
CA LYS A 104 -4.03 6.07 -1.46
C LYS A 104 -3.31 7.26 -0.81
N GLY A 105 -2.04 7.47 -1.13
CA GLY A 105 -1.26 8.59 -0.61
C GLY A 105 -1.84 9.94 -1.02
N LEU A 106 -2.24 10.09 -2.29
CA LEU A 106 -2.88 11.30 -2.79
C LEU A 106 -4.23 11.56 -2.09
N GLN A 107 -5.06 10.53 -1.94
CA GLN A 107 -6.35 10.65 -1.26
C GLN A 107 -6.19 11.07 0.20
N GLN A 108 -5.26 10.43 0.93
CA GLN A 108 -4.95 10.77 2.31
C GLN A 108 -4.40 12.19 2.43
N GLY A 109 -3.47 12.57 1.54
CA GLY A 109 -2.88 13.90 1.51
C GLY A 109 -3.91 15.00 1.21
N LEU A 110 -4.82 14.75 0.25
CA LEU A 110 -5.90 15.68 -0.08
C LEU A 110 -6.85 15.87 1.11
N GLN A 111 -7.25 14.78 1.77
CA GLN A 111 -8.15 14.83 2.93
C GLN A 111 -7.50 15.57 4.11
N GLN A 112 -6.24 15.28 4.41
CA GLN A 112 -5.49 15.99 5.45
C GLN A 112 -5.32 17.47 5.11
N GLY A 113 -5.01 17.78 3.86
CA GLY A 113 -4.87 19.17 3.38
C GLY A 113 -6.17 19.96 3.48
N LEU A 114 -7.30 19.35 3.11
CA LEU A 114 -8.62 19.95 3.25
C LEU A 114 -8.93 20.26 4.73
N GLN A 115 -8.79 19.26 5.62
CA GLN A 115 -9.08 19.42 7.04
C GLN A 115 -8.18 20.47 7.72
N GLN A 116 -6.89 20.51 7.37
CA GLN A 116 -5.97 21.55 7.86
C GLN A 116 -6.35 22.94 7.34
N GLY A 117 -6.78 23.02 6.07
CA GLY A 117 -7.26 24.25 5.44
C GLY A 117 -8.50 24.80 6.14
N GLU A 118 -9.51 23.95 6.33
CA GLU A 118 -10.77 24.28 7.03
C GLU A 118 -10.52 24.69 8.48
N THR A 119 -9.69 23.92 9.21
CA THR A 119 -9.29 24.26 10.58
C THR A 119 -8.66 25.65 10.65
N THR A 120 -7.74 25.94 9.72
CA THR A 120 -7.07 27.24 9.65
C THR A 120 -8.05 28.35 9.30
N ALA A 121 -8.96 28.11 8.36
CA ALA A 121 -9.98 29.07 7.96
C ALA A 121 -10.94 29.38 9.10
N LEU A 122 -11.48 28.35 9.77
CA LEU A 122 -12.38 28.51 10.91
C LEU A 122 -11.72 29.29 12.04
N LYS A 123 -10.48 28.95 12.42
CA LYS A 123 -9.74 29.70 13.45
C LYS A 123 -9.56 31.18 13.07
N ARG A 124 -9.29 31.49 11.80
CA ARG A 124 -9.16 32.88 11.33
C ARG A 124 -10.49 33.61 11.38
N LEU A 125 -11.59 32.97 10.97
CA LEU A 125 -12.93 33.55 11.01
C LEU A 125 -13.37 33.83 12.45
N LEU A 126 -13.21 32.87 13.35
CA LEU A 126 -13.57 33.01 14.76
C LEU A 126 -12.74 34.08 15.46
N THR A 127 -11.43 34.12 15.21
CA THR A 127 -10.55 35.18 15.75
C THR A 127 -11.00 36.56 15.25
N ARG A 128 -11.41 36.66 13.98
CA ARG A 128 -11.87 37.94 13.41
C ARG A 128 -13.22 38.39 13.96
N ARG A 129 -14.15 37.46 14.22
CA ARG A 129 -15.51 37.79 14.71
C ARG A 129 -15.57 38.00 16.22
N PHE A 130 -14.83 37.21 16.99
CA PHE A 130 -14.95 37.13 18.45
C PHE A 130 -13.67 37.54 19.19
N ASN A 131 -12.67 38.07 18.47
CA ASN A 131 -11.35 38.52 18.92
C ASN A 131 -10.44 37.45 19.53
N THR A 132 -10.92 36.69 20.50
CA THR A 132 -10.15 35.69 21.25
C THR A 132 -10.89 34.37 21.27
N ILE A 133 -10.20 33.31 20.87
CA ILE A 133 -10.71 31.95 20.89
C ILE A 133 -10.21 31.27 22.17
N PRO A 134 -11.11 30.82 23.05
CA PRO A 134 -10.71 30.08 24.24
C PRO A 134 -9.97 28.77 23.89
N PRO A 135 -9.00 28.32 24.72
CA PRO A 135 -8.24 27.09 24.46
C PRO A 135 -9.12 25.84 24.27
N GLU A 136 -10.24 25.74 24.99
CA GLU A 136 -11.20 24.64 24.87
C GLU A 136 -11.82 24.56 23.47
N VAL A 137 -12.07 25.72 22.84
CA VAL A 137 -12.61 25.79 21.49
C VAL A 137 -11.56 25.39 20.46
N LEU A 138 -10.29 25.79 20.66
CA LEU A 138 -9.19 25.35 19.80
C LEU A 138 -9.02 23.83 19.83
N MET A 139 -9.08 23.21 21.01
CA MET A 139 -9.02 21.75 21.13
C MET A 139 -10.20 21.08 20.41
N ARG A 140 -11.42 21.64 20.53
CA ARG A 140 -12.60 21.12 19.84
C ARG A 140 -12.45 21.18 18.31
N ILE A 141 -11.84 22.24 17.78
CA ILE A 141 -11.57 22.38 16.34
C ILE A 141 -10.53 21.34 15.87
N GLU A 142 -9.45 21.14 16.62
CA GLU A 142 -8.41 20.16 16.28
C GLU A 142 -8.92 18.71 16.29
N GLN A 143 -9.95 18.43 17.10
CA GLN A 143 -10.55 17.10 17.24
C GLN A 143 -11.82 16.92 16.39
N ALA A 144 -12.10 17.86 15.49
CA ALA A 144 -13.29 17.81 14.65
C ALA A 144 -13.32 16.54 13.79
N VAL A 145 -14.47 15.87 13.76
CA VAL A 145 -14.68 14.75 12.85
C VAL A 145 -15.00 15.26 11.43
N PRO A 146 -14.79 14.44 10.38
CA PRO A 146 -15.07 14.87 9.01
C PRO A 146 -16.47 15.46 8.86
N GLY A 147 -16.57 16.62 8.20
CA GLY A 147 -17.82 17.37 8.00
C GLY A 147 -18.18 18.38 9.08
N GLN A 148 -17.68 18.24 10.32
CA GLN A 148 -17.98 19.22 11.39
C GLN A 148 -17.38 20.60 11.10
N LEU A 149 -16.17 20.65 10.52
CA LEU A 149 -15.52 21.91 10.20
C LEU A 149 -16.30 22.72 9.17
N GLU A 150 -16.86 22.07 8.14
CA GLU A 150 -17.72 22.71 7.13
C GLU A 150 -18.96 23.33 7.79
N THR A 151 -19.68 22.55 8.61
CA THR A 151 -20.86 23.05 9.34
C THR A 151 -20.51 24.23 10.25
N TRP A 152 -19.41 24.16 10.99
CA TRP A 152 -19.00 25.27 11.84
C TRP A 152 -18.56 26.50 11.04
N ILE A 153 -17.94 26.33 9.87
CA ILE A 153 -17.63 27.44 8.96
C ILE A 153 -18.92 28.13 8.49
N GLU A 154 -19.93 27.36 8.09
CA GLU A 154 -21.24 27.90 7.68
C GLU A 154 -21.94 28.62 8.83
N ASN A 155 -22.03 27.98 10.01
CA ASN A 155 -22.62 28.58 11.21
C ASN A 155 -21.90 29.87 11.62
N THR A 156 -20.60 29.99 11.33
CA THR A 156 -19.82 31.21 11.61
C THR A 156 -20.30 32.42 10.80
N LEU A 157 -21.19 32.28 9.81
CA LEU A 157 -21.76 33.41 9.07
C LEU A 157 -22.94 34.04 9.82
N ASP A 158 -23.80 33.23 10.42
CA ASP A 158 -25.06 33.69 11.04
C ASP A 158 -25.03 33.72 12.58
N ALA A 159 -24.08 33.01 13.21
CA ALA A 159 -23.94 32.91 14.66
C ALA A 159 -23.80 34.28 15.34
N ALA A 160 -24.55 34.52 16.42
CA ALA A 160 -24.41 35.74 17.23
C ALA A 160 -23.31 35.60 18.30
N THR A 161 -23.11 34.39 18.81
CA THR A 161 -22.11 34.06 19.84
C THR A 161 -21.18 32.93 19.38
N LEU A 162 -20.08 32.73 20.11
CA LEU A 162 -19.13 31.66 19.80
C LEU A 162 -19.77 30.28 20.00
N GLU A 163 -20.64 30.14 20.99
CA GLU A 163 -21.37 28.91 21.29
C GLU A 163 -22.34 28.53 20.17
N ASP A 164 -22.95 29.51 19.51
CA ASP A 164 -23.90 29.27 18.40
C ASP A 164 -23.22 28.59 17.21
N VAL A 165 -21.92 28.83 16.99
CA VAL A 165 -21.15 28.21 15.91
C VAL A 165 -21.12 26.70 16.02
N PHE A 166 -21.05 26.18 17.26
CA PHE A 166 -20.82 24.77 17.54
C PHE A 166 -22.08 23.98 17.90
N LYS A 167 -23.26 24.54 17.64
CA LYS A 167 -24.53 23.82 17.78
C LYS A 167 -24.75 22.94 16.54
N ASP A 168 -25.05 21.67 16.76
CA ASP A 168 -25.56 20.81 15.70
C ASP A 168 -26.99 21.27 15.37
N HIS A 169 -27.32 21.39 14.09
CA HIS A 169 -28.66 21.71 13.58
C HIS A 169 -29.30 20.44 13.00
#